data_AF-A0A3S9QDE9-F1
#
_entry.id   AF-A0A3S9QDE9-F1
#
_cell.length_a   1.000
_cell.length_b   1.000
_cell.length_c   1.000
_cell.angle_alpha   90.00
_cell.angle_beta   90.00
_cell.angle_gamma   90.00
#
_symmetry.space_group_name_H-M   'P 1'
#
loop_
_entity.id
_entity.type
_entity.pdbx_description
1 polymer ?
#
loop_
_entity_poly.entity_id
_entity_poly.type
_entity_poly.pdbx_seq_one_letter_code
_entity_poly.pdbx_strand_id
1 'polypeptide(L)'
;MFYKLADPLYRLNNLYYITDKTGKKVKFKMTAEQYNYFKHEHSRNIILKARQLGFTTQVCIMQLDSALFESQKCALIAHTLHDAKRLFREKVKFAYEHLPDLIKLANPIKIETKEEMVFENGGSVTVSTSFRGGTLQRLHVSEFGKICAKYPDKAREIVTGAFEAVSLGGIVTLESTAEGRQGYFYEFSQIAEKLHLSKKTLTAQDWRFFLFCMVAEQRVRHDH
;
A
#
# COMPACT_ATOMS: atom_id res chain seq x y z
N MET A 1 8.55 -14.20 23.96
CA MET A 1 8.93 -14.12 22.53
C MET A 1 7.69 -13.99 21.61
N PHE A 2 6.64 -14.81 21.80
CA PHE A 2 5.43 -14.77 20.97
C PHE A 2 4.53 -13.54 21.13
N TYR A 3 4.47 -12.91 22.32
CA TYR A 3 3.64 -11.72 22.56
C TYR A 3 3.98 -10.53 21.64
N LYS A 4 5.23 -10.45 21.14
CA LYS A 4 5.64 -9.41 20.20
C LYS A 4 5.06 -9.59 18.79
N LEU A 5 4.62 -10.81 18.44
CA LEU A 5 4.00 -11.08 17.14
C LEU A 5 2.56 -10.55 17.07
N ALA A 6 1.93 -10.20 18.20
CA ALA A 6 0.64 -9.54 18.19
C ALA A 6 0.72 -8.10 17.66
N ASP A 7 1.89 -7.45 17.77
CA ASP A 7 2.11 -6.07 17.33
C ASP A 7 2.53 -6.01 15.84
N PRO A 8 1.68 -5.45 14.95
CA PRO A 8 2.02 -5.31 13.53
C PRO A 8 3.26 -4.47 13.29
N LEU A 9 3.50 -3.43 14.10
CA LEU A 9 4.68 -2.58 13.94
C LEU A 9 5.97 -3.38 14.18
N TYR A 10 5.97 -4.22 15.21
CA TYR A 10 7.07 -5.13 15.50
C TYR A 10 7.26 -6.13 14.36
N ARG A 11 6.18 -6.78 13.89
CA ARG A 11 6.27 -7.76 12.79
C ARG A 11 6.90 -7.14 11.55
N LEU A 12 6.35 -6.03 11.08
CA LEU A 12 6.80 -5.31 9.90
C LEU A 12 8.29 -4.98 9.98
N ASN A 13 8.75 -4.42 11.10
CA ASN A 13 10.15 -4.00 11.26
C ASN A 13 11.12 -5.14 11.60
N ASN A 14 10.68 -6.37 11.86
CA ASN A 14 11.59 -7.41 12.35
C ASN A 14 11.56 -8.73 11.58
N LEU A 15 10.47 -9.03 10.87
CA LEU A 15 10.27 -10.31 10.19
C LEU A 15 10.62 -10.25 8.70
N TYR A 16 10.34 -9.14 8.03
CA TYR A 16 10.40 -9.06 6.57
C TYR A 16 11.78 -8.62 6.06
N TYR A 17 12.17 -9.16 4.91
CA TYR A 17 13.35 -8.77 4.16
C TYR A 17 12.96 -8.16 2.82
N ILE A 18 13.76 -7.22 2.35
CA ILE A 18 13.62 -6.55 1.05
C ILE A 18 14.96 -6.52 0.33
N THR A 19 14.90 -6.25 -0.97
CA THR A 19 16.07 -5.89 -1.76
C THR A 19 16.26 -4.37 -1.71
N ASP A 20 17.43 -3.91 -1.27
CA ASP A 20 17.77 -2.49 -1.27
C ASP A 20 18.13 -1.97 -2.68
N LYS A 21 18.48 -0.68 -2.77
CA LYS A 21 18.84 -0.02 -4.04
C LYS A 21 20.11 -0.58 -4.69
N THR A 22 20.94 -1.28 -3.93
CA THR A 22 22.17 -1.94 -4.40
C THR A 22 21.96 -3.39 -4.81
N GLY A 23 20.72 -3.91 -4.66
CA GLY A 23 20.42 -5.32 -4.92
C GLY A 23 20.65 -6.24 -3.73
N LYS A 24 21.03 -5.72 -2.56
CA LYS A 24 21.33 -6.54 -1.39
C LYS A 24 20.07 -6.86 -0.60
N LYS A 25 19.97 -8.10 -0.12
CA LYS A 25 18.95 -8.51 0.85
C LYS A 25 19.22 -7.84 2.20
N VAL A 26 18.29 -7.02 2.66
CA VAL A 26 18.34 -6.33 3.95
C VAL A 26 17.02 -6.51 4.69
N LYS A 27 17.06 -6.42 6.02
CA LYS A 27 15.84 -6.44 6.83
C LYS A 27 15.06 -5.15 6.58
N PHE A 28 13.75 -5.27 6.35
CA PHE A 28 12.89 -4.10 6.23
C PHE A 28 12.85 -3.35 7.56
N LYS A 29 13.09 -2.04 7.47
CA LYS A 29 12.92 -1.08 8.55
C LYS A 29 12.24 0.14 7.96
N MET A 30 11.14 0.56 8.57
CA MET A 30 10.44 1.75 8.13
C MET A 30 11.34 2.97 8.28
N THR A 31 11.32 3.85 7.27
CA THR A 31 11.83 5.22 7.44
C THR A 31 10.89 6.04 8.32
N ALA A 32 11.28 7.27 8.69
CA ALA A 32 10.42 8.15 9.47
C ALA A 32 9.10 8.47 8.76
N GLU A 33 9.14 8.68 7.45
CA GLU A 33 7.99 8.95 6.59
C GLU A 33 7.06 7.75 6.48
N GLN A 34 7.65 6.56 6.29
CA GLN A 34 6.91 5.30 6.27
C GLN A 34 6.23 5.02 7.62
N TYR A 35 6.94 5.26 8.72
CA TYR A 35 6.39 5.16 10.06
C TYR A 35 5.26 6.17 10.30
N ASN A 36 5.41 7.41 9.84
CA ASN A 36 4.37 8.44 9.92
C ASN A 36 3.11 8.01 9.16
N TYR A 37 3.26 7.45 7.96
CA TYR A 37 2.13 6.89 7.22
C TYR A 37 1.47 5.74 7.98
N PHE A 38 2.25 4.75 8.42
CA PHE A 38 1.74 3.57 9.13
C PHE A 38 0.94 3.95 10.39
N LYS A 39 1.47 4.85 11.20
CA LYS A 39 0.84 5.27 12.47
C LYS A 39 -0.47 6.03 12.27
N HIS A 40 -0.63 6.69 11.13
CA HIS A 40 -1.73 7.60 10.87
C HIS A 40 -2.64 7.12 9.74
N GLU A 41 -2.51 5.86 9.33
CA GLU A 41 -3.32 5.25 8.28
C GLU A 41 -4.83 5.44 8.56
N HIS A 42 -5.56 5.77 7.50
CA HIS A 42 -7.00 5.99 7.49
C HIS A 42 -7.69 5.02 6.52
N SER A 43 -9.02 5.03 6.46
CA SER A 43 -9.79 4.19 5.53
C SER A 43 -9.52 4.52 4.06
N ARG A 44 -9.16 5.78 3.78
CA ARG A 44 -8.83 6.30 2.45
C ARG A 44 -7.57 7.15 2.58
N ASN A 45 -6.47 6.70 1.97
CA ASN A 45 -5.17 7.35 2.05
C ASN A 45 -4.69 7.76 0.66
N ILE A 46 -4.20 8.98 0.54
CA ILE A 46 -3.52 9.44 -0.66
C ILE A 46 -2.12 9.93 -0.31
N ILE A 47 -1.12 9.29 -0.91
CA ILE A 47 0.30 9.52 -0.68
C ILE A 47 0.90 10.21 -1.91
N LEU A 48 1.06 11.52 -1.82
CA LEU A 48 1.82 12.32 -2.78
C LEU A 48 3.28 12.36 -2.34
N LYS A 49 4.18 11.81 -3.15
CA LYS A 49 5.57 11.58 -2.72
C LYS A 49 6.61 11.86 -3.80
N ALA A 50 7.86 12.05 -3.39
CA ALA A 50 9.01 11.97 -4.27
C ALA A 50 9.28 10.52 -4.75
N ARG A 51 10.08 10.38 -5.82
CA ARG A 51 10.55 9.06 -6.29
C ARG A 51 11.43 8.40 -5.23
N GLN A 52 11.52 7.06 -5.29
CA GLN A 52 12.51 6.28 -4.55
C GLN A 52 12.43 6.33 -3.01
N LEU A 53 11.23 6.56 -2.44
CA LEU A 53 10.94 6.54 -0.99
C LEU A 53 10.42 5.19 -0.46
N GLY A 54 10.24 4.19 -1.31
CA GLY A 54 9.93 2.82 -0.88
C GLY A 54 8.50 2.53 -0.40
N PHE A 55 7.56 3.48 -0.51
CA PHE A 55 6.15 3.28 -0.09
C PHE A 55 5.47 2.09 -0.77
N THR A 56 5.71 1.85 -2.06
CA THR A 56 5.16 0.67 -2.74
C THR A 56 5.60 -0.62 -2.05
N THR A 57 6.86 -0.69 -1.61
CA THR A 57 7.40 -1.85 -0.87
C THR A 57 6.75 -1.96 0.50
N GLN A 58 6.66 -0.85 1.24
CA GLN A 58 6.00 -0.82 2.55
C GLN A 58 4.56 -1.35 2.47
N VAL A 59 3.74 -0.81 1.56
CA VAL A 59 2.32 -1.17 1.48
C VAL A 59 2.14 -2.62 1.01
N CYS A 60 3.00 -3.13 0.11
CA CYS A 60 3.01 -4.55 -0.26
C CYS A 60 3.28 -5.47 0.94
N ILE A 61 4.24 -5.10 1.80
CA ILE A 61 4.57 -5.88 3.01
C ILE A 61 3.45 -5.78 4.03
N MET A 62 2.83 -4.61 4.20
CA MET A 62 1.64 -4.45 5.05
C MET A 62 0.48 -5.33 4.58
N GLN A 63 0.23 -5.40 3.27
CA GLN A 63 -0.80 -6.30 2.72
C GLN A 63 -0.47 -7.78 2.96
N LEU A 64 0.79 -8.18 2.79
CA LEU A 64 1.24 -9.54 3.10
C LEU A 64 1.08 -9.87 4.59
N ASP A 65 1.46 -8.95 5.47
CA ASP A 65 1.32 -9.10 6.93
C ASP A 65 -0.15 -9.24 7.34
N SER A 66 -1.03 -8.36 6.85
CA SER A 66 -2.47 -8.45 7.10
C SER A 66 -3.08 -9.74 6.53
N ALA A 67 -2.63 -10.21 5.36
CA ALA A 67 -3.11 -11.47 4.81
C ALA A 67 -2.69 -12.68 5.66
N LEU A 68 -1.43 -12.70 6.12
CA LEU A 68 -0.89 -13.82 6.90
C LEU A 68 -1.43 -13.88 8.33
N PHE A 69 -1.52 -12.74 9.01
CA PHE A 69 -1.80 -12.66 10.44
C PHE A 69 -3.26 -12.34 10.77
N GLU A 70 -4.01 -11.75 9.83
CA GLU A 70 -5.37 -11.28 10.05
C GLU A 70 -6.36 -11.85 9.01
N SER A 71 -5.90 -12.79 8.17
CA SER A 71 -6.69 -13.45 7.13
C SER A 71 -7.37 -12.47 6.15
N GLN A 72 -6.79 -11.28 5.97
CA GLN A 72 -7.32 -10.24 5.09
C GLN A 72 -7.07 -10.54 3.61
N LYS A 73 -8.06 -10.25 2.77
CA LYS A 73 -7.96 -10.26 1.31
C LYS A 73 -7.48 -8.89 0.83
N CYS A 74 -6.32 -8.89 0.19
CA CYS A 74 -5.62 -7.69 -0.23
C CYS A 74 -5.42 -7.69 -1.74
N ALA A 75 -5.48 -6.51 -2.37
CA ALA A 75 -5.18 -6.35 -3.79
C ALA A 75 -4.21 -5.21 -4.05
N LEU A 76 -3.26 -5.43 -4.97
CA LEU A 76 -2.38 -4.41 -5.54
C LEU A 76 -2.74 -4.19 -7.02
N ILE A 77 -3.06 -2.96 -7.38
CA ILE A 77 -3.26 -2.53 -8.75
C ILE A 77 -2.02 -1.78 -9.24
N ALA A 78 -1.55 -2.12 -10.44
CA ALA A 78 -0.53 -1.37 -11.16
C ALA A 78 -1.00 -1.02 -12.58
N HIS A 79 -0.25 -0.13 -13.25
CA HIS A 79 -0.61 0.38 -14.57
C HIS A 79 -0.63 -0.68 -15.69
N THR A 80 0.25 -1.69 -15.61
CA THR A 80 0.24 -2.86 -16.50
C THR A 80 0.27 -4.15 -15.69
N LEU A 81 -0.20 -5.25 -16.29
CA LEU A 81 -0.13 -6.58 -15.67
C LEU A 81 1.32 -7.04 -15.49
N HIS A 82 2.22 -6.63 -16.40
CA HIS A 82 3.64 -6.91 -16.27
C HIS A 82 4.22 -6.25 -15.01
N ASP A 83 3.90 -4.97 -14.77
CA ASP A 83 4.33 -4.27 -13.57
C ASP A 83 3.70 -4.83 -12.29
N ALA A 84 2.43 -5.20 -12.33
CA ALA A 84 1.74 -5.84 -11.21
C ALA A 84 2.45 -7.15 -10.81
N LYS A 85 2.71 -8.03 -11.78
CA LYS A 85 3.46 -9.29 -11.58
C LYS A 85 4.88 -9.07 -11.09
N ARG A 86 5.55 -8.04 -11.61
CA ARG A 86 6.91 -7.67 -11.20
C ARG A 86 6.92 -7.23 -9.73
N LEU A 87 6.01 -6.33 -9.33
CA LEU A 87 5.87 -5.89 -7.94
C LEU A 87 5.52 -7.05 -7.02
N PHE A 88 4.59 -7.93 -7.43
CA PHE A 88 4.24 -9.12 -6.67
C PHE A 88 5.44 -10.01 -6.40
N ARG A 89 6.19 -10.37 -7.44
CA ARG A 89 7.39 -11.21 -7.32
C ARG A 89 8.46 -10.55 -6.45
N GLU A 90 8.79 -9.28 -6.72
CA GLU A 90 9.93 -8.60 -6.13
C GLU A 90 9.67 -8.08 -4.70
N LYS A 91 8.40 -7.87 -4.32
CA LYS A 91 8.03 -7.25 -3.04
C LYS A 91 7.24 -8.18 -2.15
N VAL A 92 6.23 -8.87 -2.68
CA VAL A 92 5.36 -9.75 -1.88
C VAL A 92 5.99 -11.13 -1.74
N LYS A 93 6.21 -11.82 -2.86
CA LYS A 93 6.78 -13.17 -2.87
C LYS A 93 8.17 -13.20 -2.23
N PHE A 94 9.05 -12.27 -2.62
CA PHE A 94 10.38 -12.14 -2.00
C PHE A 94 10.30 -11.98 -0.48
N ALA A 95 9.40 -11.13 0.04
CA ALA A 95 9.25 -10.92 1.47
C ALA A 95 8.70 -12.17 2.17
N TYR A 96 7.74 -12.88 1.57
CA TYR A 96 7.20 -14.14 2.08
C TYR A 96 8.24 -15.25 2.15
N GLU A 97 9.00 -15.48 1.07
CA GLU A 97 10.00 -16.56 0.99
C GLU A 97 11.07 -16.44 2.09
N HIS A 98 11.38 -15.21 2.50
CA HIS A 98 12.38 -14.89 3.51
C HIS A 98 11.82 -14.76 4.94
N LEU A 99 10.53 -15.05 5.16
CA LEU A 99 9.98 -15.15 6.50
C LEU A 99 10.56 -16.36 7.25
N PRO A 100 10.60 -16.32 8.60
CA PRO A 100 10.92 -17.49 9.40
C PRO A 100 9.98 -18.66 9.06
N ASP A 101 10.52 -19.87 8.98
CA ASP A 101 9.75 -21.06 8.60
C ASP A 101 8.54 -21.31 9.51
N LEU A 102 8.67 -21.02 10.80
CA LEU A 102 7.56 -21.11 11.75
C LEU A 102 6.37 -20.21 11.39
N ILE A 103 6.61 -19.02 10.83
CA ILE A 103 5.53 -18.12 10.38
C ILE A 103 4.85 -18.69 9.13
N LYS A 104 5.63 -19.20 8.18
CA LYS A 104 5.10 -19.84 6.97
C LYS A 104 4.29 -21.10 7.31
N LEU A 105 4.75 -21.90 8.28
CA LEU A 105 4.05 -23.10 8.76
C LEU A 105 2.75 -22.77 9.51
N ALA A 106 2.69 -21.62 10.20
CA ALA A 106 1.50 -21.19 10.93
C ALA A 106 0.34 -20.79 10.01
N ASN A 107 0.61 -20.32 8.80
CA ASN A 107 -0.40 -20.08 7.76
C ASN A 107 0.18 -20.39 6.36
N PRO A 108 0.22 -21.67 5.96
CA PRO A 108 0.84 -22.08 4.70
C PRO A 108 0.14 -21.53 3.47
N ILE A 109 0.86 -21.44 2.36
CA ILE A 109 0.28 -21.14 1.05
C ILE A 109 -0.58 -22.33 0.61
N LYS A 110 -1.83 -22.03 0.23
CA LYS A 110 -2.78 -22.93 -0.41
C LYS A 110 -2.72 -22.83 -1.94
N ILE A 111 -2.69 -21.61 -2.45
CA ILE A 111 -2.64 -21.31 -3.89
C ILE A 111 -1.55 -20.29 -4.13
N GLU A 112 -0.68 -20.57 -5.10
CA GLU A 112 0.28 -19.60 -5.60
C GLU A 112 0.24 -19.57 -7.13
N THR A 113 0.06 -18.38 -7.68
CA THR A 113 0.19 -18.10 -9.12
C THR A 113 1.17 -16.95 -9.33
N LYS A 114 1.32 -16.49 -10.58
CA LYS A 114 2.09 -15.28 -10.86
C LYS A 114 1.38 -14.00 -10.40
N GLU A 115 0.10 -14.10 -10.02
CA GLU A 115 -0.78 -12.97 -9.74
C GLU A 115 -1.43 -13.04 -8.36
N GLU A 116 -1.31 -14.17 -7.65
CA GLU A 116 -2.06 -14.40 -6.42
C GLU A 116 -1.32 -15.34 -5.47
N MET A 117 -1.42 -15.04 -4.17
CA MET A 117 -1.05 -15.92 -3.07
C MET A 117 -2.23 -16.00 -2.11
N VAL A 118 -2.73 -17.21 -1.85
CA VAL A 118 -3.83 -17.50 -0.91
C VAL A 118 -3.31 -18.42 0.18
N PHE A 119 -3.65 -18.14 1.43
CA PHE A 119 -3.19 -18.93 2.58
C PHE A 119 -4.28 -19.87 3.12
N GLU A 120 -3.88 -20.98 3.71
CA GLU A 120 -4.77 -22.05 4.21
C GLU A 120 -5.73 -21.56 5.31
N ASN A 121 -5.23 -20.75 6.25
CA ASN A 121 -6.04 -20.18 7.34
C ASN A 121 -6.73 -18.88 6.93
N GLY A 122 -6.88 -18.64 5.63
CA GLY A 122 -7.48 -17.45 5.05
C GLY A 122 -6.48 -16.32 4.83
N GLY A 123 -6.96 -15.29 4.14
CA GLY A 123 -6.15 -14.20 3.62
C GLY A 123 -5.58 -14.47 2.24
N SER A 124 -5.41 -13.39 1.48
CA SER A 124 -4.80 -13.44 0.16
C SER A 124 -4.14 -12.12 -0.21
N VAL A 125 -3.13 -12.19 -1.08
CA VAL A 125 -2.60 -11.03 -1.80
C VAL A 125 -2.71 -11.31 -3.29
N THR A 126 -3.50 -10.50 -3.98
CA THR A 126 -3.74 -10.61 -5.42
C THR A 126 -3.22 -9.35 -6.11
N VAL A 127 -2.68 -9.47 -7.32
CA VAL A 127 -2.22 -8.34 -8.13
C VAL A 127 -2.93 -8.31 -9.47
N SER A 128 -3.28 -7.11 -9.93
CA SER A 128 -4.06 -6.96 -11.15
C SER A 128 -3.89 -5.56 -11.76
N THR A 129 -4.63 -5.29 -12.84
CA THR A 129 -4.77 -3.94 -13.41
C THR A 129 -6.12 -3.29 -13.11
N SER A 130 -7.09 -4.09 -12.66
CA SER A 130 -8.39 -3.67 -12.15
C SER A 130 -8.91 -4.73 -11.19
N PHE A 131 -9.90 -4.37 -10.36
CA PHE A 131 -10.50 -5.31 -9.41
C PHE A 131 -12.00 -5.02 -9.33
N ARG A 132 -12.84 -6.06 -9.38
CA ARG A 132 -14.31 -5.91 -9.32
C ARG A 132 -15.03 -7.01 -8.56
N GLY A 133 -14.31 -8.01 -8.04
CA GLY A 133 -14.92 -9.22 -7.47
C GLY A 133 -14.46 -9.52 -6.05
N GLY A 134 -15.38 -9.89 -5.16
CA GLY A 134 -15.07 -10.20 -3.76
C GLY A 134 -15.11 -8.97 -2.84
N THR A 135 -14.63 -9.17 -1.61
CA THR A 135 -14.71 -8.19 -0.52
C THR A 135 -13.30 -7.97 0.03
N LEU A 136 -12.61 -6.97 -0.51
CA LEU A 136 -11.25 -6.62 -0.10
C LEU A 136 -11.25 -5.89 1.24
N GLN A 137 -10.26 -6.19 2.07
CA GLN A 137 -9.97 -5.41 3.26
C GLN A 137 -8.90 -4.35 2.99
N ARG A 138 -7.98 -4.60 2.04
CA ARG A 138 -6.94 -3.62 1.67
C ARG A 138 -6.73 -3.55 0.16
N LEU A 139 -6.92 -2.37 -0.41
CA LEU A 139 -6.59 -2.06 -1.81
C LEU A 139 -5.44 -1.06 -1.86
N HIS A 140 -4.41 -1.39 -2.64
CA HIS A 140 -3.29 -0.50 -2.92
C HIS A 140 -3.22 -0.24 -4.42
N VAL A 141 -3.23 1.02 -4.84
CA VAL A 141 -3.06 1.41 -6.23
C VAL A 141 -1.72 2.12 -6.36
N SER A 142 -0.76 1.43 -6.96
CA SER A 142 0.60 1.91 -7.14
C SER A 142 0.72 2.78 -8.39
N GLU A 143 1.47 3.87 -8.27
CA GLU A 143 1.64 4.88 -9.32
C GLU A 143 0.30 5.44 -9.87
N PHE A 144 -0.69 5.72 -9.02
CA PHE A 144 -2.04 6.09 -9.50
C PHE A 144 -2.07 7.37 -10.35
N GLY A 145 -1.26 8.38 -10.06
CA GLY A 145 -1.09 9.57 -10.90
C GLY A 145 -0.65 9.25 -12.33
N LYS A 146 0.29 8.31 -12.49
CA LYS A 146 0.73 7.81 -13.81
C LYS A 146 -0.41 7.07 -14.53
N ILE A 147 -1.23 6.32 -13.80
CA ILE A 147 -2.44 5.68 -14.35
C ILE A 147 -3.42 6.76 -14.82
N CYS A 148 -3.70 7.77 -14.02
CA CYS A 148 -4.58 8.89 -14.40
C CYS A 148 -4.09 9.60 -15.66
N ALA A 149 -2.78 9.86 -15.77
CA ALA A 149 -2.21 10.60 -16.89
C ALA A 149 -2.17 9.77 -18.20
N LYS A 150 -1.82 8.47 -18.11
CA LYS A 150 -1.61 7.62 -19.31
C LYS A 150 -2.81 6.78 -19.70
N TYR A 151 -3.66 6.41 -18.74
CA TYR A 151 -4.77 5.48 -18.91
C TYR A 151 -6.03 5.99 -18.16
N PRO A 152 -6.60 7.14 -18.57
CA PRO A 152 -7.73 7.77 -17.85
C PRO A 152 -8.95 6.86 -17.74
N ASP A 153 -9.22 6.01 -18.73
CA ASP A 153 -10.33 5.05 -18.67
C ASP A 153 -10.12 3.97 -17.61
N LYS A 154 -8.88 3.49 -17.43
CA LYS A 154 -8.53 2.58 -16.34
C LYS A 154 -8.64 3.27 -14.98
N ALA A 155 -8.21 4.53 -14.89
CA ALA A 155 -8.36 5.29 -13.66
C ALA A 155 -9.83 5.42 -13.26
N ARG A 156 -10.72 5.68 -14.24
CA ARG A 156 -12.17 5.69 -14.02
C ARG A 156 -12.68 4.34 -13.54
N GLU A 157 -12.29 3.25 -14.20
CA GLU A 157 -12.67 1.89 -13.77
C GLU A 157 -12.23 1.56 -12.34
N ILE A 158 -11.01 1.95 -11.95
CA ILE A 158 -10.51 1.74 -10.59
C ILE A 158 -11.39 2.49 -9.58
N VAL A 159 -11.71 3.76 -9.86
CA VAL A 159 -12.53 4.59 -8.96
C VAL A 159 -13.96 4.07 -8.87
N THR A 160 -14.59 3.72 -9.98
CA THR A 160 -16.01 3.32 -10.01
C THR A 160 -16.24 1.82 -9.72
N GLY A 161 -15.18 1.01 -9.72
CA GLY A 161 -15.28 -0.44 -9.57
C GLY A 161 -14.41 -0.98 -8.43
N ALA A 162 -13.11 -0.75 -8.49
CA ALA A 162 -12.19 -1.33 -7.50
C ALA A 162 -12.39 -0.76 -6.09
N PHE A 163 -12.78 0.51 -5.96
CA PHE A 163 -13.09 1.09 -4.66
C PHE A 163 -14.35 0.49 -4.03
N GLU A 164 -15.35 0.16 -4.85
CA GLU A 164 -16.60 -0.48 -4.42
C GLU A 164 -16.40 -1.94 -3.99
N ALA A 165 -15.34 -2.60 -4.47
CA ALA A 165 -14.96 -3.94 -4.02
C ALA A 165 -14.30 -3.95 -2.62
N VAL A 166 -13.99 -2.79 -2.05
CA VAL A 166 -13.42 -2.67 -0.71
C VAL A 166 -14.55 -2.64 0.33
N SER A 167 -14.48 -3.56 1.28
CA SER A 167 -15.42 -3.68 2.40
C SER A 167 -15.63 -2.37 3.16
N LEU A 168 -16.77 -2.27 3.83
CA LEU A 168 -17.00 -1.24 4.85
C LEU A 168 -15.91 -1.33 5.92
N GLY A 169 -15.16 -0.25 6.13
CA GLY A 169 -14.00 -0.22 7.04
C GLY A 169 -12.68 -0.70 6.42
N GLY A 170 -12.69 -1.19 5.18
CA GLY A 170 -11.49 -1.53 4.44
C GLY A 170 -10.69 -0.30 4.02
N ILE A 171 -9.41 -0.51 3.72
CA ILE A 171 -8.43 0.54 3.50
C ILE A 171 -8.08 0.63 2.01
N VAL A 172 -8.18 1.83 1.45
CA VAL A 172 -7.66 2.14 0.10
C VAL A 172 -6.47 3.06 0.23
N THR A 173 -5.36 2.69 -0.40
CA THR A 173 -4.14 3.50 -0.45
C THR A 173 -3.79 3.80 -1.89
N LEU A 174 -3.80 5.07 -2.24
CA LEU A 174 -3.33 5.58 -3.53
C LEU A 174 -1.96 6.19 -3.31
N GLU A 175 -0.94 5.72 -4.00
CA GLU A 175 0.38 6.34 -3.97
C GLU A 175 0.82 6.75 -5.37
N SER A 176 1.43 7.93 -5.47
CA SER A 176 2.08 8.33 -6.71
C SER A 176 3.07 9.48 -6.52
N THR A 177 3.86 9.70 -7.57
CA THR A 177 4.55 10.98 -7.77
C THR A 177 3.58 12.01 -8.35
N ALA A 178 3.94 13.29 -8.28
CA ALA A 178 3.21 14.32 -9.01
C ALA A 178 3.34 14.06 -10.52
N GLU A 179 2.20 13.87 -11.20
CA GLU A 179 2.11 13.57 -12.63
C GLU A 179 1.14 14.56 -13.31
N GLY A 180 1.41 15.85 -13.15
CA GLY A 180 0.59 16.94 -13.70
C GLY A 180 -0.53 17.42 -12.76
N ARG A 181 -1.45 18.22 -13.32
CA ARG A 181 -2.52 18.94 -12.59
C ARG A 181 -3.93 18.51 -12.99
N GLN A 182 -4.08 17.27 -13.46
CA GLN A 182 -5.35 16.75 -13.96
C GLN A 182 -5.56 15.28 -13.56
N GLY A 183 -6.82 14.85 -13.55
CA GLY A 183 -7.22 13.49 -13.24
C GLY A 183 -7.38 13.21 -11.74
N TYR A 184 -7.96 12.04 -11.45
CA TYR A 184 -8.42 11.68 -10.10
C TYR A 184 -7.35 11.84 -9.01
N PHE A 185 -6.10 11.44 -9.26
CA PHE A 185 -5.06 11.57 -8.23
C PHE A 185 -4.79 13.04 -7.85
N TYR A 186 -4.77 13.96 -8.81
CA TYR A 186 -4.61 15.39 -8.53
C TYR A 186 -5.84 15.94 -7.79
N GLU A 187 -7.04 15.63 -8.28
CA GLU A 187 -8.30 16.07 -7.68
C GLU A 187 -8.45 15.61 -6.23
N PHE A 188 -8.22 14.31 -5.97
CA PHE A 188 -8.26 13.74 -4.62
C PHE A 188 -7.17 14.33 -3.73
N SER A 189 -5.97 14.60 -4.27
CA SER A 189 -4.90 15.23 -3.50
C SER A 189 -5.29 16.64 -3.07
N GLN A 190 -5.89 17.45 -3.96
CA GLN A 190 -6.35 18.80 -3.63
C GLN A 190 -7.48 18.80 -2.59
N ILE A 191 -8.45 17.89 -2.72
CA ILE A 191 -9.51 17.72 -1.72
C ILE A 191 -8.91 17.34 -0.37
N ALA A 192 -8.05 16.34 -0.34
CA ALA A 192 -7.40 15.84 0.88
C ALA A 192 -6.52 16.90 1.54
N GLU A 193 -5.75 17.66 0.76
CA GLU A 193 -4.91 18.75 1.23
C GLU A 193 -5.75 19.87 1.86
N LYS A 194 -6.86 20.27 1.21
CA LYS A 194 -7.77 21.27 1.77
C LYS A 194 -8.39 20.81 3.10
N LEU A 195 -8.80 19.55 3.20
CA LEU A 195 -9.30 18.96 4.45
C LEU A 195 -8.23 18.94 5.54
N HIS A 196 -6.99 18.59 5.19
CA HIS A 196 -5.86 18.61 6.10
C HIS A 196 -5.56 20.02 6.65
N LEU A 197 -5.48 21.02 5.76
CA LEU A 197 -5.20 22.41 6.13
C LEU A 197 -6.32 23.03 6.97
N SER A 198 -7.58 22.66 6.71
CA SER A 198 -8.73 23.09 7.51
C SER A 198 -8.85 22.36 8.87
N LYS A 199 -7.98 21.39 9.17
CA LYS A 199 -8.00 20.58 10.40
C LYS A 199 -9.36 19.92 10.68
N LYS A 200 -10.11 19.61 9.62
CA LYS A 200 -11.42 18.96 9.75
C LYS A 200 -11.25 17.50 10.17
N THR A 201 -12.14 17.01 11.03
CA THR A 201 -12.23 15.58 11.35
C THR A 201 -12.68 14.80 10.10
N LEU A 202 -11.87 13.83 9.68
CA LEU A 202 -12.13 13.03 8.49
C LEU A 202 -13.20 11.97 8.75
N THR A 203 -14.15 11.83 7.83
CA THR A 203 -15.04 10.67 7.75
C THR A 203 -14.32 9.49 7.09
N ALA A 204 -14.92 8.29 7.13
CA ALA A 204 -14.35 7.10 6.49
C ALA A 204 -14.22 7.21 4.95
N GLN A 205 -14.96 8.13 4.31
CA GLN A 205 -14.86 8.37 2.87
C GLN A 205 -13.89 9.50 2.50
N ASP A 206 -13.51 10.34 3.47
CA ASP A 206 -12.58 11.43 3.22
C ASP A 206 -11.15 10.91 3.07
N TRP A 207 -10.45 11.43 2.06
CA TRP A 207 -9.05 11.11 1.81
C TRP A 207 -8.15 11.78 2.85
N ARG A 208 -7.34 10.98 3.55
CA ARG A 208 -6.23 11.49 4.35
C ARG A 208 -5.03 11.78 3.47
N PHE A 209 -4.57 13.04 3.51
CA PHE A 209 -3.42 13.49 2.72
C PHE A 209 -2.10 13.17 3.42
N PHE A 210 -1.18 12.56 2.68
CA PHE A 210 0.21 12.38 3.06
C PHE A 210 1.11 13.00 2.00
N LEU A 211 1.93 13.98 2.41
CA LEU A 211 2.89 14.64 1.55
C LEU A 211 4.32 14.29 1.98
N PHE A 212 5.06 13.61 1.12
CA PHE A 212 6.45 13.22 1.35
C PHE A 212 7.34 13.69 0.18
N CYS A 213 7.53 15.01 0.10
CA CYS A 213 8.39 15.67 -0.88
C CYS A 213 9.43 16.53 -0.13
N MET A 214 10.64 16.66 -0.68
CA MET A 214 11.78 17.37 -0.06
C MET A 214 11.47 18.82 0.38
N VAL A 215 10.43 19.45 -0.18
CA VAL A 215 10.03 20.83 0.13
C VAL A 215 9.19 20.91 1.42
N ALA A 216 8.52 19.83 1.85
CA ALA A 216 7.63 19.87 3.01
C ALA A 216 8.39 19.95 4.35
N GLU A 217 9.63 19.46 4.43
CA GLU A 217 10.45 19.59 5.63
C GLU A 217 10.93 21.03 5.90
N GLN A 218 10.95 21.91 4.89
CA GLN A 218 11.37 23.30 5.07
C GLN A 218 10.26 24.21 5.60
N ARG A 219 8.98 23.92 5.34
CA ARG A 219 7.87 24.74 5.85
C ARG A 219 7.59 24.54 7.34
N VAL A 220 7.90 23.37 7.90
CA VAL A 220 7.70 23.12 9.33
C VAL A 220 8.87 23.66 10.18
N ARG A 221 10.06 23.87 9.58
CA ARG A 221 11.24 24.40 10.28
C ARG A 221 11.35 25.93 10.32
N HIS A 222 10.37 26.66 9.76
CA HIS A 222 10.35 28.13 9.78
C HIS A 222 9.26 28.73 10.69
N ASP A 223 8.50 27.90 11.39
CA ASP A 223 7.50 28.32 12.39
C ASP A 223 7.92 28.01 13.84
N HIS A 224 9.22 27.95 14.12
CA HIS A 224 9.80 27.85 15.47
C HIS A 224 10.85 28.93 15.70
#